data_AF-A0A3D6CFH2-F1
#
_entry.id   AF-A0A3D6CFH2-F1
#
_cell.length_a   1.000
_cell.length_b   1.000
_cell.length_c   1.000
_cell.angle_alpha   90.00
_cell.angle_beta   90.00
_cell.angle_gamma   90.00
#
_symmetry.space_group_name_H-M   'P 1'
#
loop_
_entity.id
_entity.type
_entity.pdbx_description
1 polymer ?
#
loop_
_entity_poly.entity_id
_entity_poly.type
_entity_poly.pdbx_seq_one_letter_code
_entity_poly.pdbx_strand_id
1 'polypeptide(L)'
;MLPANNPVPAPVVSLTSTARSLWIIFFIFFSLQQTVAQDTANVNNGNPAIPVLSTSFPEYPYNKKRVKWVAGANIAGYGAVMAGLYAAWYSNYPQGKFHFTNDLKQWKQIDKVGHVFSAYAGGKASMEMWRWTGIDRKKRIWIGGLSGAAYLTCIETLDGFSSQWGWSWGDFGANMLGSGMLIAQELAWDEQRIQLKFSAHVKSYKDPVLAARTRELFGSGAAERILKGYKGETEWV
;
A
#
# COMPACT_ATOMS: atom_id res chain seq x y z
N MET A 1 -41.69 -0.52 -39.36
CA MET A 1 -40.39 -0.17 -39.99
C MET A 1 -39.73 0.90 -39.12
N LEU A 2 -38.68 0.54 -38.39
CA LEU A 2 -37.81 1.48 -37.67
C LEU A 2 -36.56 1.72 -38.53
N PRO A 3 -36.03 2.95 -38.65
CA PRO A 3 -34.67 3.14 -39.11
C PRO A 3 -33.71 3.09 -37.92
N ALA A 4 -32.78 2.14 -38.00
CA ALA A 4 -31.54 2.09 -37.23
C ALA A 4 -30.54 3.07 -37.82
N ASN A 5 -29.79 3.78 -36.97
CA ASN A 5 -28.38 4.17 -37.19
C ASN A 5 -27.88 4.99 -35.98
N ASN A 6 -27.42 4.29 -34.94
CA ASN A 6 -26.42 4.84 -34.02
C ASN A 6 -25.14 4.00 -34.20
N PRO A 7 -23.96 4.62 -34.39
CA PRO A 7 -22.72 3.88 -34.56
C PRO A 7 -22.38 3.11 -33.28
N VAL A 8 -22.10 1.83 -33.43
CA VAL A 8 -21.63 0.93 -32.38
C VAL A 8 -20.25 1.41 -31.90
N PRO A 9 -20.01 1.62 -30.59
CA PRO A 9 -18.69 1.92 -30.10
C PRO A 9 -17.74 0.73 -30.36
N ALA A 10 -16.54 1.05 -30.83
CA ALA A 10 -15.48 0.13 -31.22
C ALA A 10 -15.23 -0.99 -30.18
N PRO A 11 -14.82 -2.19 -30.61
CA PRO A 11 -14.66 -3.32 -29.71
C PRO A 11 -13.58 -3.02 -28.67
N VAL A 12 -13.93 -3.18 -27.40
CA VAL A 12 -12.97 -3.26 -26.29
C VAL A 12 -12.00 -4.38 -26.65
N VAL A 13 -10.75 -4.02 -26.89
CA VAL A 13 -9.70 -4.93 -27.34
C VAL A 13 -9.50 -6.03 -26.29
N SER A 14 -9.98 -7.22 -26.61
CA SER A 14 -9.65 -8.48 -25.93
C SER A 14 -8.19 -8.82 -26.23
N LEU A 15 -7.31 -8.76 -25.23
CA LEU A 15 -5.94 -9.29 -25.31
C LEU A 15 -5.56 -10.09 -24.05
N THR A 16 -5.80 -11.40 -24.17
CA THR A 16 -4.97 -12.54 -23.73
C THR A 16 -4.07 -12.41 -22.48
N SER A 17 -4.60 -12.85 -21.34
CA SER A 17 -4.15 -13.96 -20.47
C SER A 17 -2.70 -14.18 -19.97
N THR A 18 -1.62 -13.53 -20.43
CA THR A 18 -0.25 -14.00 -20.04
C THR A 18 0.71 -12.98 -19.40
N ALA A 19 0.30 -11.73 -19.17
CA ALA A 19 1.17 -10.71 -18.57
C ALA A 19 0.83 -10.34 -17.12
N ARG A 20 -0.01 -11.10 -16.42
CA ARG A 20 -0.75 -10.60 -15.24
C ARG A 20 -0.16 -10.93 -13.86
N SER A 21 0.91 -11.71 -13.81
CA SER A 21 1.40 -12.34 -12.58
C SER A 21 2.82 -11.94 -12.21
N LEU A 22 3.05 -10.70 -11.76
CA LEU A 22 4.32 -10.31 -11.11
C LEU A 22 4.15 -9.27 -9.99
N TRP A 23 3.08 -9.38 -9.19
CA TRP A 23 2.78 -8.43 -8.09
C TRP A 23 3.11 -8.97 -6.68
N ILE A 24 4.04 -9.90 -6.61
CA ILE A 24 4.40 -10.63 -5.38
C ILE A 24 5.28 -9.79 -4.44
N ILE A 25 5.96 -8.74 -4.89
CA ILE A 25 7.06 -8.17 -4.07
C ILE A 25 6.60 -7.08 -3.08
N PHE A 26 5.60 -6.25 -3.38
CA PHE A 26 5.24 -5.14 -2.48
C PHE A 26 4.41 -5.58 -1.26
N PHE A 27 3.43 -6.47 -1.46
CA PHE A 27 2.63 -7.01 -0.35
C PHE A 27 3.39 -8.03 0.49
N ILE A 28 4.28 -8.84 -0.09
CA ILE A 28 5.01 -9.88 0.66
C ILE A 28 6.17 -9.28 1.46
N PHE A 29 6.86 -8.24 0.99
CA PHE A 29 7.91 -7.61 1.80
C PHE A 29 7.36 -6.91 3.05
N PHE A 30 6.13 -6.36 2.98
CA PHE A 30 5.50 -5.66 4.11
C PHE A 30 4.65 -6.58 5.02
N SER A 31 3.97 -7.59 4.47
CA SER A 31 3.20 -8.55 5.29
C SER A 31 4.10 -9.53 6.06
N LEU A 32 5.27 -9.90 5.53
CA LEU A 32 6.23 -10.75 6.25
C LEU A 32 6.93 -10.05 7.43
N GLN A 33 6.89 -8.71 7.52
CA GLN A 33 7.40 -8.00 8.69
C GLN A 33 6.40 -7.95 9.85
N GLN A 34 5.11 -8.21 9.60
CA GLN A 34 4.11 -8.24 10.67
C GLN A 34 4.11 -9.55 11.45
N THR A 35 4.53 -10.66 10.84
CA THR A 35 4.61 -11.98 11.51
C THR A 35 5.79 -12.10 12.47
N VAL A 36 6.88 -11.34 12.28
CA VAL A 36 8.07 -11.42 13.17
C VAL A 36 7.88 -10.61 14.47
N ALA A 37 6.85 -9.75 14.55
CA ALA A 37 6.62 -8.88 15.70
C ALA A 37 5.61 -9.43 16.72
N GLN A 38 4.93 -10.56 16.46
CA GLN A 38 3.87 -11.08 17.35
C GLN A 38 4.32 -12.16 18.34
N ASP A 39 5.50 -12.75 18.18
CA ASP A 39 5.96 -13.84 19.06
C ASP A 39 6.99 -13.36 20.08
N THR A 40 6.53 -12.71 21.15
CA THR A 40 7.25 -12.80 22.44
C THR A 40 6.30 -12.65 23.63
N ALA A 41 5.48 -13.68 23.85
CA ALA A 41 4.86 -13.92 25.14
C ALA A 41 5.25 -15.32 25.61
N ASN A 42 6.51 -15.49 26.02
CA ASN A 42 6.93 -16.69 26.72
C ASN A 42 6.59 -16.50 28.21
N VAL A 43 5.41 -16.96 28.62
CA VAL A 43 4.94 -16.89 30.01
C VAL A 43 5.57 -18.05 30.77
N ASN A 44 6.75 -17.81 31.35
CA ASN A 44 7.26 -18.64 32.43
C ASN A 44 6.59 -18.21 33.74
N ASN A 45 5.69 -19.05 34.24
CA ASN A 45 5.04 -18.89 35.54
C ASN A 45 6.05 -19.07 36.68
N GLY A 46 6.27 -18.01 37.47
CA GLY A 46 6.94 -18.14 38.78
C GLY A 46 7.57 -16.85 39.32
N ASN A 47 6.76 -15.88 39.76
CA ASN A 47 6.93 -15.03 40.97
C ASN A 47 6.10 -13.72 40.89
N PRO A 48 5.46 -13.27 42.00
CA PRO A 48 4.64 -12.06 42.02
C PRO A 48 5.49 -10.84 42.40
N ALA A 49 6.37 -10.42 41.51
CA ALA A 49 6.81 -9.04 41.48
C ALA A 49 6.23 -8.49 40.18
N ILE A 50 5.12 -7.74 40.26
CA ILE A 50 4.50 -7.12 39.09
C ILE A 50 5.58 -6.29 38.41
N PRO A 51 6.14 -6.71 37.26
CA PRO A 51 6.97 -5.83 36.49
C PRO A 51 6.00 -4.78 35.97
N VAL A 52 6.23 -3.51 36.28
CA VAL A 52 5.66 -2.45 35.46
C VAL A 52 6.12 -2.78 34.04
N LEU A 53 5.20 -3.30 33.24
CA LEU A 53 5.47 -3.69 31.86
C LEU A 53 5.80 -2.39 31.14
N SER A 54 7.10 -2.04 31.13
CA SER A 54 7.59 -0.94 30.33
C SER A 54 7.30 -1.33 28.89
N THR A 55 6.23 -0.77 28.33
CA THR A 55 5.89 -0.84 26.90
C THR A 55 6.88 -0.01 26.07
N SER A 56 8.09 0.22 26.57
CA SER A 56 9.16 0.86 25.83
C SER A 56 9.61 -0.09 24.73
N PHE A 57 9.30 0.27 23.48
CA PHE A 57 9.80 -0.45 22.33
C PHE A 57 11.33 -0.60 22.40
N PRO A 58 11.94 -1.70 21.91
CA PRO A 58 13.38 -1.97 22.04
C PRO A 58 14.28 -0.88 21.42
N GLU A 59 14.90 -0.02 22.23
CA GLU A 59 15.83 0.99 21.71
C GLU A 59 17.11 0.33 21.18
N TYR A 60 17.51 0.69 19.96
CA TYR A 60 18.73 0.21 19.34
C TYR A 60 19.83 1.26 19.45
N PRO A 61 21.08 0.87 19.76
CA PRO A 61 22.19 1.81 19.73
C PRO A 61 22.45 2.31 18.31
N TYR A 62 22.77 3.60 18.19
CA TYR A 62 23.07 4.23 16.91
C TYR A 62 24.17 3.47 16.15
N ASN A 63 23.91 3.16 14.88
CA ASN A 63 24.84 2.48 14.02
C ASN A 63 24.87 3.07 12.61
N LYS A 64 25.94 3.80 12.29
CA LYS A 64 26.15 4.45 10.98
C LYS A 64 26.13 3.47 9.80
N LYS A 65 26.56 2.21 9.98
CA LYS A 65 26.48 1.20 8.91
C LYS A 65 25.02 0.81 8.65
N ARG A 66 24.22 0.62 9.70
CA ARG A 66 22.77 0.36 9.57
C ARG A 66 22.06 1.51 8.87
N VAL A 67 22.39 2.76 9.21
CA VAL A 67 21.86 3.94 8.50
C VAL A 67 22.13 3.87 7.00
N LYS A 68 23.37 3.58 6.59
CA LYS A 68 23.72 3.44 5.17
C LYS A 68 22.96 2.29 4.49
N TRP A 69 22.86 1.14 5.16
CA TRP A 69 22.13 -0.01 4.64
C TRP A 69 20.64 0.27 4.49
N VAL A 70 20.00 0.86 5.50
CA VAL A 70 18.58 1.21 5.46
C VAL A 70 18.32 2.29 4.41
N ALA A 71 19.18 3.31 4.28
CA ALA A 71 19.08 4.31 3.22
C ALA A 71 19.17 3.67 1.83
N GLY A 72 20.20 2.84 1.61
CA GLY A 72 20.40 2.13 0.35
C GLY A 72 19.25 1.18 0.01
N ALA A 73 18.75 0.44 1.01
CA ALA A 73 17.61 -0.46 0.86
C ALA A 73 16.31 0.29 0.53
N ASN A 74 16.06 1.45 1.15
CA ASN A 74 14.91 2.29 0.82
C ASN A 74 15.01 2.79 -0.63
N ILE A 75 16.16 3.35 -1.03
CA ILE A 75 16.35 3.87 -2.40
C ILE A 75 16.22 2.76 -3.44
N ALA A 76 16.94 1.66 -3.26
CA ALA A 76 16.92 0.54 -4.20
C ALA A 76 15.56 -0.16 -4.22
N GLY A 77 14.97 -0.38 -3.04
CA GLY A 77 13.65 -0.99 -2.89
C GLY A 77 12.56 -0.15 -3.55
N TYR A 78 12.50 1.15 -3.25
CA TYR A 78 11.54 2.05 -3.89
C TYR A 78 11.76 2.15 -5.40
N GLY A 79 13.00 2.28 -5.86
CA GLY A 79 13.29 2.31 -7.30
C GLY A 79 12.86 1.04 -8.02
N ALA A 80 13.15 -0.13 -7.45
CA ALA A 80 12.75 -1.42 -8.03
C ALA A 80 11.23 -1.58 -8.06
N VAL A 81 10.55 -1.19 -6.98
CA VAL A 81 9.09 -1.25 -6.90
C VAL A 81 8.45 -0.28 -7.91
N MET A 82 8.93 0.96 -8.00
CA MET A 82 8.44 1.94 -8.98
C MET A 82 8.65 1.48 -10.42
N ALA A 83 9.82 0.92 -10.74
CA ALA A 83 10.09 0.36 -12.06
C ALA A 83 9.15 -0.81 -12.38
N GLY A 84 8.93 -1.71 -11.41
CA GLY A 84 7.97 -2.82 -11.53
C GLY A 84 6.54 -2.33 -11.74
N LEU A 85 6.11 -1.32 -10.97
CA LEU A 85 4.81 -0.68 -11.13
C LEU A 85 4.64 -0.05 -12.50
N TYR A 86 5.62 0.74 -12.94
CA TYR A 86 5.60 1.34 -14.27
C TYR A 86 5.46 0.27 -15.35
N ALA A 87 6.31 -0.75 -15.31
CA ALA A 87 6.32 -1.84 -16.27
C ALA A 87 5.02 -2.64 -16.29
N ALA A 88 4.37 -2.85 -15.14
CA ALA A 88 3.18 -3.67 -15.04
C ALA A 88 1.87 -2.89 -15.23
N TRP A 89 1.84 -1.61 -14.89
CA TRP A 89 0.61 -0.80 -14.83
C TRP A 89 0.52 0.25 -15.93
N TYR A 90 1.63 0.91 -16.28
CA TYR A 90 1.62 2.05 -17.20
C TYR A 90 2.18 1.73 -18.59
N SER A 91 3.01 0.69 -18.73
CA SER A 91 3.74 0.37 -19.97
C SER A 91 2.85 0.11 -21.20
N ASN A 92 1.65 -0.40 -21.00
CA ASN A 92 0.71 -0.76 -22.07
C ASN A 92 -0.31 0.35 -22.37
N TYR A 93 -0.21 1.49 -21.70
CA TYR A 93 -1.13 2.62 -21.89
C TYR A 93 -0.40 3.82 -22.49
N PRO A 94 -1.04 4.54 -23.43
CA PRO A 94 -0.48 5.78 -23.94
C PRO A 94 -0.22 6.75 -22.80
N GLN A 95 0.97 7.32 -22.77
CA GLN A 95 1.30 8.45 -21.92
C GLN A 95 0.90 9.75 -22.63
N GLY A 96 0.43 10.73 -21.86
CA GLY A 96 -0.06 12.01 -22.33
C GLY A 96 0.60 13.19 -21.63
N LYS A 97 -0.01 14.36 -21.80
CA LYS A 97 0.37 15.54 -21.01
C LYS A 97 -0.13 15.36 -19.58
N PHE A 98 0.64 15.89 -18.64
CA PHE A 98 0.24 15.92 -17.24
C PHE A 98 -1.14 16.55 -17.09
N HIS A 99 -2.05 15.88 -16.37
CA HIS A 99 -3.37 16.40 -16.09
C HIS A 99 -3.87 15.97 -14.71
N PHE A 100 -4.81 16.76 -14.20
CA PHE A 100 -5.45 16.53 -12.91
C PHE A 100 -6.83 15.89 -13.13
N THR A 101 -7.23 15.05 -12.18
CA THR A 101 -8.57 14.46 -12.10
C THR A 101 -9.19 14.76 -10.74
N ASN A 102 -10.50 14.95 -10.71
CA ASN A 102 -11.27 15.00 -9.47
C ASN A 102 -12.18 13.78 -9.39
N ASP A 103 -11.80 12.85 -8.53
CA ASP A 103 -12.48 11.58 -8.31
C ASP A 103 -13.03 11.45 -6.87
N LEU A 104 -13.13 12.55 -6.14
CA LEU A 104 -13.68 12.63 -4.79
C LEU A 104 -15.13 12.13 -4.67
N LYS A 105 -15.84 11.86 -5.76
CA LYS A 105 -17.20 11.27 -5.74
C LYS A 105 -17.25 9.83 -6.24
N GLN A 106 -16.10 9.28 -6.61
CA GLN A 106 -16.04 7.95 -7.19
C GLN A 106 -15.94 6.86 -6.12
N TRP A 107 -16.40 5.66 -6.50
CA TRP A 107 -16.15 4.39 -5.81
C TRP A 107 -16.35 4.37 -4.28
N LYS A 108 -17.28 5.18 -3.75
CA LYS A 108 -17.56 5.28 -2.30
C LYS A 108 -16.30 5.54 -1.45
N GLN A 109 -15.32 6.28 -1.98
CA GLN A 109 -14.04 6.60 -1.33
C GLN A 109 -13.12 5.41 -1.04
N ILE A 110 -13.42 4.19 -1.48
CA ILE A 110 -12.59 3.02 -1.13
C ILE A 110 -11.11 3.20 -1.52
N ASP A 111 -10.90 3.83 -2.67
CA ASP A 111 -9.59 4.21 -3.18
C ASP A 111 -8.83 5.11 -2.18
N LYS A 112 -9.49 6.13 -1.64
CA LYS A 112 -8.91 7.07 -0.67
C LYS A 112 -8.62 6.37 0.65
N VAL A 113 -9.45 5.41 1.06
CA VAL A 113 -9.19 4.58 2.25
C VAL A 113 -7.93 3.72 2.02
N GLY A 114 -7.80 3.10 0.84
CA GLY A 114 -6.59 2.40 0.43
C GLY A 114 -5.33 3.28 0.41
N HIS A 115 -5.45 4.55 0.00
CA HIS A 115 -4.37 5.54 0.07
C HIS A 115 -3.96 5.86 1.51
N VAL A 116 -4.93 6.11 2.41
CA VAL A 116 -4.67 6.32 3.84
C VAL A 116 -3.97 5.11 4.45
N PHE A 117 -4.51 3.91 4.22
CA PHE A 117 -3.95 2.66 4.75
C PHE A 117 -2.53 2.43 4.23
N SER A 118 -2.31 2.56 2.92
CA SER A 118 -1.02 2.30 2.29
C SER A 118 0.04 3.30 2.76
N ALA A 119 -0.31 4.59 2.90
CA ALA A 119 0.60 5.60 3.43
C ALA A 119 0.96 5.31 4.90
N TYR A 120 -0.04 4.96 5.71
CA TYR A 120 0.16 4.60 7.12
C TYR A 120 1.05 3.36 7.27
N ALA A 121 0.71 2.26 6.60
CA ALA A 121 1.42 0.99 6.70
C ALA A 121 2.85 1.12 6.15
N GLY A 122 2.99 1.73 4.96
CA GLY A 122 4.26 2.03 4.30
C GLY A 122 5.19 2.86 5.19
N GLY A 123 4.65 3.94 5.76
CA GLY A 123 5.38 4.80 6.68
C GLY A 123 5.80 4.08 7.96
N LYS A 124 4.92 3.23 8.52
CA LYS A 124 5.18 2.51 9.78
C LYS A 124 6.34 1.55 9.64
N ALA A 125 6.39 0.74 8.57
CA ALA A 125 7.52 -0.17 8.42
C ALA A 125 8.82 0.56 8.05
N SER A 126 8.76 1.63 7.24
CA SER A 126 9.94 2.47 7.01
C SER A 126 10.47 3.05 8.33
N MET A 127 9.59 3.57 9.18
CA MET A 127 9.95 4.05 10.52
C MET A 127 10.60 2.97 11.39
N GLU A 128 10.08 1.74 11.40
CA GLU A 128 10.69 0.63 12.13
C GLU A 128 12.06 0.21 11.57
N MET A 129 12.24 0.27 10.24
CA MET A 129 13.57 0.08 9.64
C MET A 129 14.55 1.16 10.11
N TRP A 130 14.11 2.42 10.16
CA TRP A 130 14.92 3.51 10.69
C TRP A 130 15.17 3.37 12.19
N ARG A 131 14.20 2.88 12.95
CA ARG A 131 14.33 2.58 14.38
C ARG A 131 15.46 1.59 14.66
N TRP A 132 15.58 0.54 13.84
CA TRP A 132 16.67 -0.45 13.94
C TRP A 132 18.07 0.15 13.78
N THR A 133 18.19 1.29 13.10
CA THR A 133 19.48 1.99 12.94
C THR A 133 19.93 2.74 14.20
N GLY A 134 19.02 2.93 15.17
CA GLY A 134 19.28 3.70 16.38
C GLY A 134 19.39 5.21 16.17
N ILE A 135 18.85 5.76 15.07
CA ILE A 135 18.74 7.21 14.91
C ILE A 135 17.72 7.80 15.88
N ASP A 136 17.87 9.10 16.14
CA ASP A 136 16.97 9.84 17.03
C ASP A 136 15.50 9.61 16.68
N ARG A 137 14.71 9.40 17.73
CA ARG A 137 13.26 9.18 17.66
C ARG A 137 12.54 10.13 16.70
N LYS A 138 12.75 11.44 16.85
CA LYS A 138 12.10 12.45 16.00
C LYS A 138 12.49 12.28 14.53
N LYS A 139 13.75 11.93 14.25
CA LYS A 139 14.22 11.69 12.87
C LYS A 139 13.53 10.47 12.26
N ARG A 140 13.51 9.32 12.95
CA ARG A 140 12.83 8.11 12.44
C ARG A 140 11.34 8.33 12.17
N ILE A 141 10.65 9.08 13.05
CA ILE A 141 9.22 9.38 12.89
C ILE A 141 8.99 10.18 11.62
N TRP A 142 9.76 11.25 11.39
CA TRP A 142 9.55 12.09 10.20
C TRP A 142 9.98 11.40 8.91
N ILE A 143 11.19 10.84 8.86
CA ILE A 143 11.70 10.25 7.61
C ILE A 143 10.94 8.95 7.27
N GLY A 144 10.64 8.12 8.26
CA GLY A 144 9.88 6.89 8.06
C GLY A 144 8.43 7.19 7.79
N GLY A 145 7.80 8.00 8.64
CA GLY A 145 6.38 8.32 8.54
C GLY A 145 5.99 9.02 7.24
N LEU A 146 6.83 9.93 6.72
CA LEU A 146 6.58 10.60 5.44
C LEU A 146 6.90 9.72 4.22
N SER A 147 7.66 8.64 4.37
CA SER A 147 8.03 7.79 3.23
C SER A 147 6.83 7.16 2.54
N GLY A 148 5.76 6.82 3.29
CA GLY A 148 4.52 6.29 2.73
C GLY A 148 3.83 7.29 1.78
N ALA A 149 3.58 8.52 2.25
CA ALA A 149 3.02 9.57 1.42
C ALA A 149 3.92 9.94 0.23
N ALA A 150 5.23 10.00 0.41
CA ALA A 150 6.17 10.29 -0.68
C ALA A 150 6.09 9.23 -1.80
N TYR A 151 6.06 7.95 -1.42
CA TYR A 151 5.93 6.84 -2.36
C TYR A 151 4.62 6.91 -3.16
N LEU A 152 3.48 7.12 -2.49
CA LEU A 152 2.19 7.21 -3.17
C LEU A 152 2.05 8.49 -4.01
N THR A 153 2.70 9.59 -3.61
CA THR A 153 2.75 10.81 -4.42
C THR A 153 3.50 10.58 -5.74
N CYS A 154 4.54 9.74 -5.75
CA CYS A 154 5.16 9.32 -7.00
C CYS A 154 4.17 8.56 -7.91
N ILE A 155 3.28 7.75 -7.35
CA ILE A 155 2.22 7.07 -8.11
C ILE A 155 1.24 8.08 -8.69
N GLU A 156 0.75 9.03 -7.89
CA GLU A 156 -0.08 10.14 -8.39
C GLU A 156 0.58 10.90 -9.54
N THR A 157 1.91 11.01 -9.49
CA THR A 157 2.72 11.62 -10.56
C THR A 157 2.63 10.83 -11.85
N LEU A 158 2.77 9.51 -11.77
CA LEU A 158 2.62 8.61 -12.92
C LEU A 158 1.18 8.63 -13.44
N ASP A 159 0.19 8.67 -12.56
CA ASP A 159 -1.22 8.81 -12.94
C ASP A 159 -1.46 10.10 -13.71
N GLY A 160 -0.88 11.22 -13.28
CA GLY A 160 -0.97 12.49 -14.00
C GLY A 160 -0.52 12.42 -15.47
N PHE A 161 0.43 11.56 -15.81
CA PHE A 161 0.90 11.36 -17.19
C PHE A 161 0.17 10.25 -17.95
N SER A 162 -0.66 9.45 -17.29
CA SER A 162 -1.45 8.42 -17.97
C SER A 162 -2.48 9.05 -18.92
N SER A 163 -3.00 8.28 -19.88
CA SER A 163 -4.21 8.67 -20.64
C SER A 163 -5.51 8.12 -20.03
N GLN A 164 -5.39 7.20 -19.06
CA GLN A 164 -6.51 6.52 -18.41
C GLN A 164 -6.79 7.04 -16.99
N TRP A 165 -5.74 7.51 -16.32
CA TRP A 165 -5.77 8.07 -14.96
C TRP A 165 -5.23 9.49 -14.99
N GLY A 166 -5.38 10.23 -13.89
CA GLY A 166 -4.86 11.58 -13.75
C GLY A 166 -4.54 11.87 -12.29
N TRP A 167 -3.70 12.88 -12.03
CA TRP A 167 -3.29 13.21 -10.67
C TRP A 167 -4.48 13.64 -9.82
N SER A 168 -4.67 13.03 -8.66
CA SER A 168 -5.77 13.34 -7.76
C SER A 168 -5.32 14.09 -6.51
N TRP A 169 -5.91 15.26 -6.28
CA TRP A 169 -5.75 15.96 -5.01
C TRP A 169 -6.43 15.23 -3.84
N GLY A 170 -7.46 14.43 -4.14
CA GLY A 170 -8.12 13.60 -3.15
C GLY A 170 -7.18 12.52 -2.63
N ASP A 171 -6.49 11.85 -3.53
CA ASP A 171 -5.55 10.77 -3.19
C ASP A 171 -4.28 11.30 -2.56
N PHE A 172 -3.74 12.41 -3.07
CA PHE A 172 -2.68 13.12 -2.37
C PHE A 172 -3.07 13.50 -0.93
N GLY A 173 -4.29 14.01 -0.73
CA GLY A 173 -4.81 14.33 0.61
C GLY A 173 -4.92 13.09 1.50
N ALA A 174 -5.41 11.97 0.96
CA ALA A 174 -5.49 10.69 1.65
C ALA A 174 -4.10 10.14 2.04
N ASN A 175 -3.13 10.25 1.14
CA ASN A 175 -1.73 9.89 1.41
C ASN A 175 -1.18 10.67 2.61
N MET A 176 -1.37 11.99 2.59
CA MET A 176 -0.93 12.87 3.67
C MET A 176 -1.65 12.59 4.98
N LEU A 177 -2.94 12.24 4.93
CA LEU A 177 -3.71 11.85 6.11
C LEU A 177 -3.16 10.57 6.73
N GLY A 178 -2.90 9.52 5.96
CA GLY A 178 -2.35 8.25 6.48
C GLY A 178 -0.97 8.41 7.13
N SER A 179 -0.04 9.08 6.45
CA SER A 179 1.27 9.42 7.02
C SER A 179 1.16 10.35 8.24
N GLY A 180 0.25 11.34 8.18
CA GLY A 180 0.00 12.26 9.27
C GLY A 180 -0.54 11.57 10.52
N MET A 181 -1.46 10.61 10.37
CA MET A 181 -1.98 9.80 11.47
C MET A 181 -0.88 9.01 12.17
N LEU A 182 -0.01 8.35 11.42
CA LEU A 182 1.15 7.64 11.98
C LEU A 182 2.06 8.59 12.77
N ILE A 183 2.48 9.68 12.14
CA ILE A 183 3.40 10.67 12.73
C ILE A 183 2.81 11.30 13.99
N ALA A 184 1.54 11.69 13.94
CA ALA A 184 0.86 12.34 15.06
C ALA A 184 0.79 11.41 16.28
N GLN A 185 0.42 10.14 16.06
CA GLN A 185 0.36 9.14 17.13
C GLN A 185 1.73 8.87 17.73
N GLU A 186 2.76 8.70 16.90
CA GLU A 186 4.12 8.54 17.40
C GLU A 186 4.53 9.76 18.21
N LEU A 187 4.43 10.98 17.67
CA LEU A 187 4.85 12.18 18.39
C LEU A 187 4.11 12.38 19.72
N ALA A 188 2.82 12.04 19.78
CA ALA A 188 1.98 12.23 20.96
C ALA A 188 2.13 11.13 22.02
N TRP A 189 2.24 9.86 21.60
CA TRP A 189 2.11 8.71 22.51
C TRP A 189 3.29 7.74 22.50
N ASP A 190 4.25 7.93 21.59
CA ASP A 190 5.34 6.97 21.37
C ASP A 190 4.87 5.54 21.07
N GLU A 191 3.64 5.41 20.59
CA GLU A 191 3.01 4.14 20.21
C GLU A 191 1.87 4.38 19.22
N GLN A 192 1.53 3.35 18.45
CA GLN A 192 0.33 3.35 17.59
C GLN A 192 -0.87 2.77 18.32
N ARG A 193 -1.70 3.64 18.91
CA ARG A 193 -2.94 3.25 19.62
C ARG A 193 -4.08 2.89 18.68
N ILE A 194 -4.19 3.63 17.59
CA ILE A 194 -5.17 3.46 16.52
C ILE A 194 -4.42 2.85 15.35
N GLN A 195 -4.67 1.57 15.07
CA GLN A 195 -3.95 0.85 14.02
C GLN A 195 -4.88 0.52 12.87
N LEU A 196 -4.55 1.03 11.68
CA LEU A 196 -5.25 0.62 10.47
C LEU A 196 -4.85 -0.82 10.12
N LYS A 197 -5.85 -1.68 9.99
CA LYS A 197 -5.71 -3.09 9.66
C LYS A 197 -6.49 -3.38 8.40
N PHE A 198 -5.98 -4.35 7.64
CA PHE A 198 -6.53 -4.79 6.38
C PHE A 198 -6.83 -6.28 6.43
N SER A 199 -8.00 -6.66 5.95
CA SER A 199 -8.35 -8.04 5.65
C SER A 199 -8.98 -8.13 4.25
N ALA A 200 -8.80 -9.26 3.58
CA ALA A 200 -9.35 -9.47 2.25
C ALA A 200 -9.92 -10.88 2.10
N HIS A 201 -11.04 -10.95 1.39
CA HIS A 201 -11.75 -12.19 1.10
C HIS A 201 -11.75 -12.46 -0.41
N VAL A 202 -10.97 -13.46 -0.82
CA VAL A 202 -10.95 -13.92 -2.21
C VAL A 202 -12.23 -14.72 -2.51
N LYS A 203 -13.20 -14.07 -3.16
CA LYS A 203 -14.44 -14.75 -3.58
C LYS A 203 -14.18 -15.66 -4.77
N SER A 204 -14.52 -16.95 -4.63
CA SER A 204 -14.58 -17.90 -5.75
C SER A 204 -16.02 -18.05 -6.24
N TYR A 205 -16.21 -17.98 -7.55
CA TYR A 205 -17.51 -18.16 -8.19
C TYR A 205 -17.58 -19.56 -8.80
N LYS A 206 -18.66 -20.30 -8.52
CA LYS A 206 -18.92 -21.62 -9.13
C LYS A 206 -19.41 -21.50 -10.57
N ASP A 207 -20.05 -20.39 -10.92
CA ASP A 207 -20.52 -20.11 -12.27
C ASP A 207 -19.31 -19.90 -13.23
N PRO A 208 -19.24 -20.63 -14.36
CA PRO A 208 -18.09 -20.58 -15.27
C PRO A 208 -17.87 -19.20 -15.91
N VAL A 209 -18.95 -18.46 -16.19
CA VAL A 209 -18.89 -17.14 -16.82
C VAL A 209 -18.38 -16.10 -15.83
N LEU A 210 -18.89 -16.12 -14.60
CA LEU A 210 -18.40 -15.26 -13.52
C LEU A 210 -16.96 -15.60 -13.13
N ALA A 211 -16.58 -16.88 -13.13
CA ALA A 211 -15.20 -17.30 -12.89
C ALA A 211 -14.24 -16.80 -13.97
N ALA A 212 -14.61 -16.91 -15.25
CA ALA A 212 -13.83 -16.41 -16.37
C ALA A 212 -13.68 -14.88 -16.31
N ARG A 213 -14.78 -14.16 -16.09
CA ARG A 213 -14.79 -12.69 -15.99
C ARG A 213 -14.00 -12.19 -14.77
N THR A 214 -14.09 -12.88 -13.64
CA THR A 214 -13.29 -12.56 -12.44
C THR A 214 -11.80 -12.75 -12.72
N ARG A 215 -11.42 -13.81 -13.45
CA ARG A 215 -10.03 -14.04 -13.88
C ARG A 215 -9.55 -12.96 -14.86
N GLU A 216 -10.45 -12.50 -15.72
CA GLU A 216 -10.18 -11.43 -16.69
C GLU A 216 -10.09 -10.03 -16.04
N LEU A 217 -10.82 -9.76 -14.97
CA LEU A 217 -10.77 -8.46 -14.30
C LEU A 217 -9.69 -8.41 -13.21
N PHE A 218 -9.62 -9.46 -12.40
CA PHE A 218 -8.84 -9.49 -11.16
C PHE A 218 -7.67 -10.47 -11.17
N GLY A 219 -7.51 -11.26 -12.24
CA GLY A 219 -6.43 -12.26 -12.33
C GLY A 219 -6.79 -13.61 -11.70
N SER A 220 -5.87 -14.58 -11.81
CA SER A 220 -6.05 -15.95 -11.34
C SER A 220 -5.42 -16.20 -9.97
N GLY A 221 -4.41 -15.43 -9.59
CA GLY A 221 -3.69 -15.59 -8.32
C GLY A 221 -4.44 -15.00 -7.12
N ALA A 222 -4.25 -15.56 -5.92
CA ALA A 222 -4.84 -15.03 -4.69
C ALA A 222 -4.41 -13.58 -4.41
N ALA A 223 -3.13 -13.26 -4.61
CA ALA A 223 -2.60 -11.89 -4.45
C ALA A 223 -3.21 -10.91 -5.46
N GLU A 224 -3.35 -11.31 -6.73
CA GLU A 224 -3.99 -10.49 -7.77
C GLU A 224 -5.46 -10.19 -7.44
N ARG A 225 -6.16 -11.20 -6.89
CA ARG A 225 -7.58 -11.11 -6.55
C ARG A 225 -7.85 -10.36 -5.26
N ILE A 226 -6.91 -10.33 -4.32
CA ILE A 226 -6.97 -9.43 -3.17
C ILE A 226 -6.84 -8.00 -3.72
N LEU A 227 -5.70 -7.69 -4.35
CA LEU A 227 -5.33 -6.35 -4.81
C LEU A 227 -6.34 -5.71 -5.79
N LYS A 228 -6.78 -6.46 -6.80
CA LYS A 228 -7.71 -5.94 -7.80
C LYS A 228 -9.16 -6.12 -7.37
N GLY A 229 -9.42 -7.01 -6.43
CA GLY A 229 -10.75 -7.35 -5.94
C GLY A 229 -11.14 -6.50 -4.73
N TYR A 230 -10.94 -5.18 -4.81
CA TYR A 230 -11.22 -4.19 -3.77
C TYR A 230 -12.62 -4.28 -3.13
N LYS A 231 -13.59 -4.94 -3.80
CA LYS A 231 -14.92 -5.25 -3.22
C LYS A 231 -14.92 -6.37 -2.16
N GLY A 232 -13.81 -7.09 -1.99
CA GLY A 232 -13.62 -8.14 -0.99
C GLY A 232 -12.72 -7.70 0.17
N GLU A 233 -12.29 -6.45 0.17
CA GLU A 233 -11.39 -5.89 1.19
C GLU A 233 -12.21 -5.28 2.34
N THR A 234 -11.66 -5.36 3.54
CA THR A 234 -12.21 -4.75 4.75
C THR A 234 -11.07 -4.08 5.50
N GLU A 235 -11.23 -2.78 5.70
CA GLU A 235 -10.30 -1.96 6.46
C GLU A 235 -10.94 -1.59 7.78
N TRP A 236 -10.21 -1.76 8.88
CA TRP A 236 -10.73 -1.59 10.22
C TRP A 236 -9.66 -1.05 11.17
N VAL A 237 -10.13 -0.50 12.29
CA VAL A 237 -9.33 0.12 13.37
C VAL A 237 -9.25 -0.85 14.56
#